data_AF-A0A5C7H698-F1
#
_entry.id   AF-A0A5C7H698-F1
#
_cell.length_a   1.000
_cell.length_b   1.000
_cell.length_c   1.000
_cell.angle_alpha   90.00
_cell.angle_beta   90.00
_cell.angle_gamma   90.00
#
_symmetry.space_group_name_H-M   'P 1'
#
loop_
_entity.id
_entity.type
_entity.pdbx_description
1 polymer ?
#
loop_
_entity_poly.entity_id
_entity_poly.type
_entity_poly.pdbx_seq_one_letter_code
_entity_poly.pdbx_strand_id
1 'polypeptide(L)'
;MAQMGDPDKVKLQLSIVRERLWDAVPDSAKDFPWKKAEKIMLEKSLVLGQKALKWSLIVLFIFSSLSDAIFSISRNQELMIPFGLLVGRLMTDFLRETLHELFRGSEGNVLQREFLVLGCFFVLVKFMSTFFALQARVFLLHVANGGLMQVLWLWRSLVEENDKGKAINAED
;
A
#
# COMPACT_ATOMS: atom_id res chain seq x y z
N MET A 1 2.28 -31.06 -32.63
CA MET A 1 3.43 -30.30 -32.09
C MET A 1 3.21 -28.84 -32.45
N ALA A 2 3.01 -27.97 -31.46
CA ALA A 2 2.85 -26.54 -31.73
C ALA A 2 4.19 -25.97 -32.19
N GLN A 3 4.27 -25.54 -33.46
CA GLN A 3 5.37 -24.71 -33.94
C GLN A 3 5.29 -23.40 -33.15
N MET A 4 6.11 -23.29 -32.11
CA MET A 4 6.46 -21.99 -31.54
C MET A 4 7.10 -21.22 -32.69
N GLY A 5 6.37 -20.24 -33.22
CA GLY A 5 6.78 -19.48 -34.39
C GLY A 5 8.18 -18.91 -34.18
N ASP A 6 9.04 -19.13 -35.16
CA ASP A 6 10.41 -18.62 -35.20
C ASP A 6 10.44 -17.13 -34.77
N PRO A 7 11.12 -16.79 -33.66
CA PRO A 7 11.13 -15.44 -33.11
C PRO A 7 11.63 -14.39 -34.12
N ASP A 8 12.50 -14.78 -35.06
CA ASP A 8 13.00 -13.88 -36.10
C ASP A 8 11.91 -13.55 -37.12
N LYS A 9 11.06 -14.52 -37.48
CA LYS A 9 9.92 -14.31 -38.36
C LYS A 9 8.86 -13.41 -37.71
N VAL A 10 8.61 -13.58 -36.40
CA VAL A 10 7.68 -12.73 -35.65
C VAL A 10 8.17 -11.29 -35.57
N LYS A 11 9.46 -11.08 -35.33
CA LYS A 11 10.08 -9.75 -35.27
C LYS A 11 9.98 -9.00 -36.61
N LEU A 12 10.20 -9.71 -37.72
CA LEU A 12 10.09 -9.17 -39.08
C LEU A 12 8.65 -8.79 -39.43
N GLN A 13 7.67 -9.62 -39.05
CA GLN A 13 6.25 -9.28 -39.22
C GLN A 13 5.85 -8.05 -38.39
N LEU A 14 6.35 -7.94 -37.16
CA LEU A 14 6.05 -6.81 -36.28
C LEU A 14 6.65 -5.50 -36.82
N SER A 15 7.84 -5.53 -37.42
CA SER A 15 8.45 -4.34 -38.02
C SER A 15 7.68 -3.86 -39.25
N ILE A 16 7.23 -4.78 -40.12
CA ILE A 16 6.41 -4.45 -41.30
C ILE A 16 5.08 -3.82 -40.87
N VAL A 17 4.40 -4.40 -39.88
CA VAL A 17 3.14 -3.85 -39.36
C VAL A 17 3.36 -2.48 -38.76
N ARG A 18 4.46 -2.28 -38.01
CA ARG A 18 4.81 -0.97 -37.42
C ARG A 18 5.01 0.10 -38.48
N GLU A 19 5.74 -0.19 -39.56
CA GLU A 19 5.96 0.76 -40.66
C GLU A 19 4.64 1.13 -41.35
N ARG A 20 3.80 0.14 -41.68
CA ARG A 20 2.49 0.39 -42.28
C ARG A 20 1.57 1.20 -41.39
N LEU A 21 1.60 0.95 -40.08
CA LEU A 21 0.84 1.74 -39.11
C LEU A 21 1.35 3.17 -39.06
N TRP A 22 2.67 3.36 -39.09
CA TRP A 22 3.30 4.68 -39.05
C TRP A 22 2.95 5.51 -40.28
N ASP A 23 2.92 4.90 -41.47
CA ASP A 23 2.51 5.58 -42.71
C ASP A 23 1.04 6.02 -42.68
N ALA A 24 0.16 5.21 -42.08
CA ALA A 24 -1.27 5.49 -41.97
C ALA A 24 -1.63 6.54 -40.90
N VAL A 25 -0.68 6.93 -40.03
CA VAL A 25 -0.90 7.95 -39.00
C VAL A 25 -0.89 9.35 -39.63
N PRO A 26 -1.86 10.23 -39.29
CA PRO A 26 -1.88 11.60 -39.78
C PRO A 26 -0.63 12.39 -39.38
N ASP A 27 -0.20 13.35 -40.19
CA ASP A 27 1.04 14.09 -39.93
C ASP A 27 1.03 14.85 -38.60
N SER A 28 -0.14 15.36 -38.19
CA SER A 28 -0.34 15.97 -36.87
C SER A 28 -0.07 15.03 -35.69
N ALA A 29 -0.28 13.71 -35.87
CA ALA A 29 0.04 12.70 -34.88
C ALA A 29 1.49 12.20 -34.98
N LYS A 30 2.17 12.36 -36.13
CA LYS A 30 3.61 12.09 -36.26
C LYS A 30 4.46 13.16 -35.57
N ASP A 31 4.04 14.42 -35.65
CA ASP A 31 4.71 15.57 -35.03
C ASP A 31 4.47 15.66 -33.51
N PHE A 32 3.54 14.85 -32.98
CA PHE A 32 3.24 14.82 -31.56
C PHE A 32 4.43 14.27 -30.76
N PRO A 33 4.83 14.91 -29.63
CA PRO A 33 5.98 14.49 -28.85
C PRO A 33 5.67 13.26 -27.97
N TRP A 34 5.45 12.10 -28.59
CA TRP A 34 5.05 10.84 -27.95
C TRP A 34 5.92 10.45 -26.76
N LYS A 35 7.25 10.58 -26.87
CA LYS A 35 8.18 10.28 -25.76
C LYS A 35 7.97 11.18 -24.54
N LYS A 36 7.58 12.44 -24.75
CA LYS A 36 7.30 13.37 -23.65
C LYS A 36 5.91 13.08 -23.06
N ALA A 37 4.93 12.84 -23.91
CA ALA A 37 3.57 12.49 -23.48
C ALA A 37 3.54 11.18 -22.69
N GLU A 38 4.27 10.15 -23.13
CA GLU A 38 4.41 8.86 -22.44
C GLU A 38 5.00 9.06 -21.04
N LYS A 39 6.10 9.80 -20.91
CA LYS A 39 6.71 10.10 -19.60
C LYS A 39 5.73 10.79 -18.66
N ILE A 40 5.04 11.81 -19.14
CA ILE A 40 4.04 12.55 -18.34
C ILE A 40 2.86 11.64 -17.97
N MET A 41 2.40 10.80 -18.90
CA MET A 41 1.32 9.87 -18.65
C MET A 41 1.70 8.83 -17.59
N LEU A 42 2.91 8.27 -17.66
CA LEU A 42 3.43 7.33 -16.67
C LEU A 42 3.58 7.99 -15.29
N GLU A 43 4.13 9.20 -15.24
CA GLU A 43 4.27 9.94 -13.98
C GLU A 43 2.91 10.22 -13.34
N LYS A 44 1.94 10.70 -14.13
CA LYS A 44 0.58 10.96 -13.65
C LYS A 44 -0.15 9.69 -13.25
N SER A 45 0.00 8.59 -13.99
CA SER A 45 -0.65 7.33 -13.66
C SER A 45 -0.05 6.70 -12.41
N LEU A 46 1.25 6.82 -12.17
CA LEU A 46 1.91 6.39 -10.93
C LEU A 46 1.40 7.18 -9.73
N VAL A 47 1.33 8.51 -9.82
CA VAL A 47 0.83 9.36 -8.73
C VAL A 47 -0.65 9.05 -8.44
N LEU A 48 -1.47 8.93 -9.49
CA LEU A 48 -2.89 8.61 -9.34
C LEU A 48 -3.09 7.20 -8.79
N GLY A 49 -2.31 6.22 -9.26
CA GLY A 49 -2.32 4.85 -8.80
C GLY A 49 -1.93 4.73 -7.34
N GLN A 50 -0.87 5.41 -6.91
CA GLN A 50 -0.45 5.44 -5.50
C GLN A 50 -1.56 6.05 -4.61
N LYS A 51 -2.20 7.13 -5.06
CA LYS A 51 -3.32 7.75 -4.34
C LYS A 51 -4.52 6.81 -4.27
N ALA A 52 -4.89 6.18 -5.39
CA ALA A 52 -6.00 5.23 -5.46
C ALA A 52 -5.77 4.00 -4.56
N LEU A 53 -4.57 3.42 -4.59
CA LEU A 53 -4.18 2.30 -3.74
C LEU A 53 -4.25 2.69 -2.26
N LYS A 54 -3.72 3.85 -1.88
CA LYS A 54 -3.79 4.36 -0.50
C LYS A 54 -5.24 4.46 -0.03
N TRP A 55 -6.12 5.09 -0.80
CA TRP A 55 -7.53 5.22 -0.41
C TRP A 55 -8.27 3.89 -0.40
N SER A 56 -7.99 3.02 -1.37
CA SER A 56 -8.57 1.68 -1.42
C SER A 56 -8.21 0.86 -0.18
N LEU A 57 -6.93 0.87 0.24
CA LEU A 57 -6.48 0.20 1.45
C LEU A 57 -7.16 0.74 2.72
N ILE A 58 -7.33 2.07 2.83
CA ILE A 58 -8.02 2.68 3.96
C ILE A 58 -9.49 2.24 4.01
N VAL A 59 -10.19 2.29 2.88
CA VAL A 59 -11.60 1.88 2.80
C VAL A 59 -11.76 0.40 3.14
N LEU A 60 -10.91 -0.47 2.56
CA LEU A 60 -10.90 -1.90 2.86
C LEU A 60 -10.62 -2.16 4.34
N PHE A 61 -9.68 -1.44 4.95
CA PHE A 61 -9.37 -1.55 6.37
C PHE A 61 -10.57 -1.16 7.25
N ILE A 62 -11.25 -0.05 6.95
CA ILE A 62 -12.42 0.40 7.70
C ILE A 62 -13.54 -0.64 7.59
N PHE A 63 -13.87 -1.06 6.38
CA PHE A 63 -14.95 -2.02 6.14
C PHE A 63 -14.65 -3.37 6.80
N SER A 64 -13.41 -3.86 6.67
CA SER A 64 -12.97 -5.10 7.31
C SER A 64 -12.99 -5.01 8.83
N SER A 65 -12.52 -3.91 9.42
CA SER A 65 -12.51 -3.72 10.88
C SER A 65 -13.93 -3.62 11.44
N LEU A 66 -14.83 -2.95 10.72
CA LEU A 66 -16.24 -2.86 11.08
C LEU A 66 -16.91 -4.24 11.01
N SER A 67 -16.64 -5.01 9.95
CA SER A 67 -17.13 -6.38 9.82
C SER A 67 -16.67 -7.28 10.96
N ASP A 68 -15.40 -7.18 11.37
CA ASP A 68 -14.87 -7.94 12.51
C ASP A 68 -15.57 -7.55 13.82
N ALA A 69 -15.83 -6.26 14.05
CA ALA A 69 -16.55 -5.77 15.23
C ALA A 69 -17.99 -6.28 15.27
N ILE A 70 -18.73 -6.18 14.16
CA ILE A 70 -20.09 -6.70 14.05
C ILE A 70 -20.11 -8.21 14.30
N PHE A 71 -19.16 -8.95 13.73
CA PHE A 71 -19.03 -10.39 13.94
C PHE A 71 -18.79 -10.76 15.40
N SER A 72 -17.95 -10.00 16.10
CA SER A 72 -17.66 -10.19 17.53
C SER A 72 -18.88 -9.89 18.40
N ILE A 73 -19.61 -8.80 18.12
CA ILE A 73 -20.87 -8.45 18.81
C ILE A 73 -21.91 -9.55 18.63
N SER A 74 -22.12 -10.02 17.40
CA SER A 74 -23.07 -11.11 17.10
C SER A 74 -22.76 -12.41 17.84
N ARG A 75 -21.53 -12.60 18.33
CA ARG A 75 -21.09 -13.79 19.06
C ARG A 75 -20.95 -13.57 20.56
N ASN A 76 -21.42 -12.44 21.09
CA ASN A 76 -21.27 -12.04 22.49
C ASN A 76 -19.79 -11.97 22.94
N GLN A 77 -18.88 -11.63 22.03
CA GLN A 77 -17.44 -11.50 22.30
C GLN A 77 -17.00 -10.03 22.37
N GLU A 78 -17.92 -9.15 22.76
CA GLU A 78 -17.74 -7.69 22.77
C GLU A 78 -16.50 -7.22 23.53
N LEU A 79 -16.19 -7.86 24.66
CA LEU A 79 -15.00 -7.55 25.46
C LEU A 79 -13.67 -7.83 24.74
N MET A 80 -13.67 -8.73 23.74
CA MET A 80 -12.48 -9.00 22.93
C MET A 80 -12.14 -7.84 22.01
N ILE A 81 -13.10 -6.97 21.68
CA ILE A 81 -12.88 -5.80 20.84
C ILE A 81 -11.95 -4.79 21.54
N PRO A 82 -12.31 -4.17 22.68
CA PRO A 82 -11.45 -3.20 23.34
C PRO A 82 -10.15 -3.84 23.84
N PHE A 83 -10.20 -5.08 24.31
CA PHE A 83 -9.01 -5.79 24.77
C PHE A 83 -8.02 -6.07 23.62
N GLY A 84 -8.51 -6.59 22.49
CA GLY A 84 -7.68 -6.82 21.31
C GLY A 84 -7.09 -5.51 20.76
N LEU A 85 -7.91 -4.45 20.65
CA LEU A 85 -7.44 -3.14 20.19
C LEU A 85 -6.33 -2.57 21.09
N LEU A 86 -6.49 -2.66 22.41
CA LEU A 86 -5.48 -2.21 23.38
C LEU A 86 -4.16 -2.98 23.20
N VAL A 87 -4.22 -4.30 23.12
CA VAL A 87 -3.04 -5.15 22.92
C VAL A 87 -2.36 -4.82 21.59
N GLY A 88 -3.13 -4.64 20.51
CA GLY A 88 -2.60 -4.23 19.20
C GLY A 88 -1.83 -2.90 19.25
N ARG A 89 -2.38 -1.91 19.97
CA ARG A 89 -1.74 -0.62 20.18
C ARG A 89 -0.41 -0.76 20.93
N LEU A 90 -0.43 -1.44 22.09
CA LEU A 90 0.77 -1.66 22.91
C LEU A 90 1.85 -2.43 22.15
N MET A 91 1.45 -3.47 21.40
CA MET A 91 2.35 -4.25 20.56
C MET A 91 3.01 -3.37 19.49
N THR A 92 2.25 -2.44 18.89
CA THR A 92 2.79 -1.53 17.88
C THR A 92 3.83 -0.59 18.46
N ASP A 93 3.56 0.00 19.62
CA ASP A 93 4.50 0.91 20.28
C ASP A 93 5.80 0.17 20.66
N PHE A 94 5.68 -1.06 21.17
CA PHE A 94 6.83 -1.91 21.48
C PHE A 94 7.64 -2.31 20.24
N LEU A 95 6.96 -2.77 19.18
CA LEU A 95 7.61 -3.16 17.92
C LEU A 95 8.26 -1.95 17.23
N ARG A 96 7.63 -0.78 17.31
CA ARG A 96 8.19 0.47 16.76
C ARG A 96 9.49 0.82 17.45
N GLU A 97 9.54 0.81 18.78
CA GLU A 97 10.78 1.08 19.52
C GLU A 97 11.89 0.10 19.13
N THR A 98 11.54 -1.18 18.99
CA THR A 98 12.47 -2.23 18.57
C THR A 98 12.98 -2.01 17.14
N LEU A 99 12.09 -1.67 16.20
CA LEU A 99 12.46 -1.38 14.81
C LEU A 99 13.30 -0.10 14.71
N HIS A 100 12.98 0.89 15.53
CA HIS A 100 13.73 2.14 15.58
C HIS A 100 15.18 1.88 15.97
N GLU A 101 15.41 1.15 17.06
CA GLU A 101 16.77 0.77 17.48
C GLU A 101 17.49 -0.07 16.42
N LEU A 102 16.78 -0.97 15.74
CA LEU A 102 17.33 -1.79 14.66
C LEU A 102 17.76 -0.96 13.43
N PHE A 103 17.02 0.09 13.10
CA PHE A 103 17.26 0.90 11.90
C PHE A 103 18.04 2.19 12.14
N ARG A 104 18.50 2.45 13.38
CA ARG A 104 19.26 3.66 13.77
C ARG A 104 20.47 4.01 12.90
N GLY A 105 21.02 3.05 12.13
CA GLY A 105 22.16 3.27 11.24
C GLY A 105 21.84 3.40 9.74
N SER A 106 20.57 3.36 9.33
CA SER A 106 20.19 3.37 7.91
C SER A 106 20.03 4.81 7.40
N GLU A 107 20.87 5.24 6.46
CA GLU A 107 20.62 6.46 5.67
C GLU A 107 19.35 6.27 4.81
N GLY A 108 18.31 7.07 5.06
CA GLY A 108 17.06 7.07 4.28
C GLY A 108 15.81 7.39 5.10
N ASN A 109 14.63 7.21 4.49
CA ASN A 109 13.32 7.42 5.14
C ASN A 109 13.00 6.31 6.16
N VAL A 110 13.80 6.22 7.23
CA VAL A 110 13.74 5.20 8.29
C VAL A 110 12.30 5.04 8.81
N LEU A 111 11.67 6.16 9.16
CA LEU A 111 10.29 6.19 9.65
C LEU A 111 9.30 5.56 8.68
N GLN A 112 9.38 5.87 7.37
CA GLN A 112 8.46 5.29 6.39
C GLN A 112 8.62 3.77 6.27
N ARG A 113 9.86 3.29 6.39
CA ARG A 113 10.18 1.86 6.36
C ARG A 113 9.66 1.14 7.59
N GLU A 114 9.81 1.73 8.79
CA GLU A 114 9.26 1.19 10.04
C GLU A 114 7.75 0.98 9.93
N PHE A 115 6.99 1.97 9.48
CA PHE A 115 5.53 1.84 9.34
C PHE A 115 5.13 0.85 8.26
N LEU A 116 5.89 0.73 7.17
CA LEU A 116 5.63 -0.28 6.14
C LEU A 116 5.81 -1.69 6.73
N VAL A 117 6.89 -1.92 7.49
CA VAL A 117 7.15 -3.20 8.14
C VAL A 117 6.07 -3.53 9.17
N LEU A 118 5.71 -2.57 10.05
CA LEU A 118 4.64 -2.72 11.02
C LEU A 118 3.29 -3.01 10.35
N GLY A 119 2.96 -2.26 9.31
CA GLY A 119 1.73 -2.45 8.54
C GLY A 119 1.66 -3.84 7.92
N CYS A 120 2.73 -4.27 7.23
CA CYS A 120 2.82 -5.63 6.67
C CYS A 120 2.69 -6.70 7.76
N PHE A 121 3.35 -6.53 8.91
CA PHE A 121 3.25 -7.45 10.03
C PHE A 121 1.81 -7.64 10.50
N PHE A 122 1.06 -6.56 10.74
CA PHE A 122 -0.33 -6.70 11.19
C PHE A 122 -1.29 -7.23 10.12
N VAL A 123 -1.05 -6.93 8.84
CA VAL A 123 -1.79 -7.59 7.74
C VAL A 123 -1.54 -9.10 7.76
N LEU A 124 -0.29 -9.54 7.97
CA LEU A 124 0.04 -10.95 8.12
C LEU A 124 -0.61 -11.57 9.35
N VAL A 125 -0.63 -10.88 10.50
CA VAL A 125 -1.36 -11.34 11.70
C VAL A 125 -2.85 -11.55 11.38
N LYS A 126 -3.46 -10.61 10.65
CA LYS A 126 -4.86 -10.70 10.23
C LYS A 126 -5.11 -11.90 9.31
N PHE A 127 -4.21 -12.16 8.37
CA PHE A 127 -4.27 -13.34 7.49
C PHE A 127 -4.12 -14.64 8.29
N MET A 128 -3.09 -14.71 9.14
CA MET A 128 -2.78 -15.88 9.96
C MET A 128 -3.88 -16.23 10.96
N SER A 129 -4.59 -15.21 11.47
CA SER A 129 -5.76 -15.39 12.33
C SER A 129 -6.81 -16.35 11.77
N THR A 130 -6.92 -16.44 10.44
CA THR A 130 -7.85 -17.35 9.76
C THR A 130 -7.57 -18.83 10.06
N PHE A 131 -6.32 -19.19 10.38
CA PHE A 131 -5.92 -20.56 10.69
C PHE A 131 -6.11 -20.94 12.17
N PHE A 132 -6.46 -19.98 13.05
CA PHE A 132 -6.62 -20.21 14.48
C PHE A 132 -8.06 -20.58 14.88
N ALA A 133 -8.19 -21.20 16.05
CA ALA A 133 -9.49 -21.48 16.67
C ALA A 133 -10.31 -20.20 16.87
N LEU A 134 -11.65 -20.33 16.83
CA LEU A 134 -12.58 -19.20 16.72
C LEU A 134 -12.37 -18.07 17.76
N GLN A 135 -12.02 -18.40 19.00
CA GLN A 135 -11.81 -17.39 20.05
C GLN A 135 -10.47 -16.67 19.87
N ALA A 136 -9.38 -17.41 19.62
CA ALA A 136 -8.08 -16.84 19.29
C ALA A 136 -8.15 -16.02 17.99
N ARG A 137 -8.96 -16.45 17.01
CA ARG A 137 -9.20 -15.74 15.77
C ARG A 137 -9.81 -14.35 16.01
N VAL A 138 -10.89 -14.27 16.78
CA VAL A 138 -11.54 -12.98 17.10
C VAL A 138 -10.57 -12.07 17.86
N PHE A 139 -9.80 -12.62 18.80
CA PHE A 139 -8.75 -11.86 19.48
C PHE A 139 -7.73 -11.28 18.50
N LEU A 140 -7.11 -12.13 17.67
CA LEU A 140 -6.05 -11.76 16.75
C LEU A 140 -6.52 -10.76 15.68
N LEU A 141 -7.78 -10.85 15.24
CA LEU A 141 -8.38 -9.85 14.33
C LEU A 141 -8.40 -8.46 14.99
N HIS A 142 -8.83 -8.36 16.25
CA HIS A 142 -8.85 -7.08 16.96
C HIS A 142 -7.46 -6.58 17.36
N VAL A 143 -6.50 -7.48 17.67
CA VAL A 143 -5.08 -7.13 17.83
C VAL A 143 -4.52 -6.54 16.53
N ALA A 144 -4.78 -7.17 15.39
CA ALA A 144 -4.34 -6.65 14.10
C ALA A 144 -4.98 -5.30 13.77
N ASN A 145 -6.28 -5.13 14.03
CA ASN A 145 -6.99 -3.87 13.79
C ASN A 145 -6.46 -2.74 14.69
N GLY A 146 -6.19 -3.03 15.97
CA GLY A 146 -5.60 -2.07 16.90
C GLY A 146 -4.20 -1.65 16.47
N GLY A 147 -3.39 -2.60 16.02
CA GLY A 147 -2.05 -2.31 15.54
C GLY A 147 -2.02 -1.49 14.26
N LEU A 148 -2.83 -1.87 13.26
CA LEU A 148 -2.98 -1.10 12.02
C LEU A 148 -3.50 0.32 12.28
N MET A 149 -4.44 0.49 13.22
CA MET A 149 -4.93 1.81 13.61
C MET A 149 -3.81 2.67 14.22
N GLN A 150 -2.98 2.09 15.10
CA GLN A 150 -1.84 2.78 15.69
C GLN A 150 -0.78 3.15 14.63
N VAL A 151 -0.48 2.25 13.69
CA VAL A 151 0.42 2.53 12.56
C VAL A 151 -0.10 3.69 11.72
N LEU A 152 -1.38 3.70 11.36
CA LEU A 152 -1.99 4.78 10.58
C LEU A 152 -2.00 6.10 11.34
N TRP A 153 -2.25 6.07 12.64
CA TRP A 153 -2.22 7.25 13.50
C TRP A 153 -0.82 7.90 13.53
N LEU A 154 0.21 7.09 13.78
CA LEU A 154 1.60 7.55 13.82
C LEU A 154 2.09 8.03 12.44
N TRP A 155 1.67 7.36 11.37
CA TRP A 155 1.95 7.83 10.01
C TRP A 155 1.34 9.21 9.76
N ARG A 156 0.07 9.40 10.14
CA ARG A 156 -0.63 10.67 9.96
C ARG A 156 0.06 11.80 10.73
N SER A 157 0.42 11.59 11.99
CA SER A 157 1.07 12.63 12.81
C SER A 157 2.40 13.08 12.21
N LEU A 158 3.16 12.17 11.62
CA LEU A 158 4.43 12.51 10.96
C LEU A 158 4.25 13.29 9.67
N VAL A 159 3.20 13.00 8.89
CA VAL A 159 2.87 13.80 7.70
C VAL A 159 2.51 15.23 8.12
N GLU A 160 1.68 15.37 9.16
CA GLU A 160 1.29 16.68 9.70
C GLU A 160 2.49 17.48 10.24
N GLU A 161 3.48 16.82 10.85
CA GLU A 161 4.71 17.47 11.33
C GLU A 161 5.60 17.97 10.19
N ASN A 162 5.81 17.15 9.15
CA ASN A 162 6.59 17.53 7.97
C ASN A 162 5.97 18.71 7.20
N ASP A 163 4.64 18.73 7.07
CA ASP A 163 3.93 19.82 6.38
C ASP A 163 4.07 21.16 7.15
N LYS A 164 4.04 21.13 8.49
CA LYS A 164 4.28 22.33 9.33
C LYS A 164 5.72 22.82 9.25
N GLY A 165 6.70 21.93 9.32
CA GLY A 165 8.12 22.30 9.21
C GLY A 165 8.45 22.93 7.85
N LYS A 166 7.77 22.51 6.78
CA LYS A 166 7.95 23.09 5.44
C LYS A 166 7.31 24.47 5.30
N ALA A 167 6.21 24.75 6.00
CA ALA A 167 5.57 26.05 6.00
C ALA A 167 6.43 27.13 6.67
N ILE A 168 7.05 26.80 7.82
CA ILE A 168 7.90 27.73 8.58
C ILE A 168 9.16 28.12 7.77
N ASN A 169 9.81 27.15 7.12
CA ASN A 169 11.01 27.41 6.30
C ASN A 169 10.73 28.12 4.96
N ALA A 170 9.46 28.36 4.60
CA ALA A 170 9.09 29.09 3.39
C ALA A 170 8.73 30.57 3.67
N GLU A 171 8.65 30.95 4.95
CA GLU A 171 8.38 32.33 5.41
C GLU A 171 9.66 33.08 5.86
N ASP A 172 10.80 32.39 5.94
CA ASP A 172 12.16 32.94 6.15
C ASP A 172 12.94 33.03 4.83
#